data_AF-A0A1X1TWT4-F1
#
_entry.id   AF-A0A1X1TWT4-F1
#
_cell.length_a   1.000
_cell.length_b   1.000
_cell.length_c   1.000
_cell.angle_alpha   90.00
_cell.angle_beta   90.00
_cell.angle_gamma   90.00
#
_symmetry.space_group_name_H-M   'P 1'
#
loop_
_entity.id
_entity.type
_entity.pdbx_description
1 polymer ?
#
loop_
_entity_poly.entity_id
_entity_poly.type
_entity_poly.pdbx_seq_one_letter_code
_entity_poly.pdbx_strand_id
1 'polypeptide(L)'
;MTAQHRLDRAKTVAWRLGIAVVVVAIFGGLYQVNRTHPIRPQSPIPLAHVIGPGIGINVSAGGNAAGITCTTGFLVRTRDNRPGLLAAGHCNPGGGPGQVVIRHGGAFAYRTIGTFTETVNDGSDWDDYDMGLILLDDPGKIPLTSVVDGHPVTGVAEDVAVGDVLCHFGIRTGGPLCGPVVASEANKVRFEAGGICGDSGGPVYRLREDGTAEAVGIYVAVSDGTYSEPSCEDPHPFSIAQTITPWLSAWELTLDTTTGL
;
A
#
# COMPACT_ATOMS: atom_id res chain seq x y z
N MET A 1 32.18 -44.87 49.88
CA MET A 1 31.56 -43.67 49.26
C MET A 1 31.06 -42.75 50.38
N THR A 2 31.75 -41.64 50.61
CA THR A 2 31.53 -40.72 51.75
C THR A 2 30.27 -39.87 51.57
N ALA A 3 29.62 -39.52 52.68
CA ALA A 3 28.40 -38.70 52.72
C ALA A 3 28.55 -37.36 51.96
N GLN A 4 29.77 -36.81 51.94
CA GLN A 4 30.14 -35.59 51.22
C GLN A 4 29.95 -35.72 49.70
N HIS A 5 30.31 -36.86 49.11
CA HIS A 5 30.12 -37.11 47.68
C HIS A 5 28.63 -37.27 47.30
N ARG A 6 27.77 -37.71 48.23
CA ARG A 6 26.32 -37.74 48.01
C ARG A 6 25.71 -36.35 48.07
N LEU A 7 26.19 -35.51 48.99
CA LEU A 7 25.74 -34.12 49.15
C LEU A 7 26.13 -33.26 47.94
N ASP A 8 27.35 -33.39 47.45
CA ASP A 8 27.80 -32.64 46.26
C ASP A 8 27.05 -33.07 45.00
N ARG A 9 26.81 -34.38 44.83
CA ARG A 9 25.99 -34.89 43.72
C ARG A 9 24.54 -34.40 43.80
N ALA A 10 23.96 -34.32 45.00
CA ALA A 10 22.61 -33.80 45.21
C ALA A 10 22.52 -32.28 44.88
N LYS A 11 23.53 -31.49 45.29
CA LYS A 11 23.62 -30.06 44.94
C LYS A 11 23.74 -29.85 43.43
N THR A 12 24.57 -30.63 42.74
CA THR A 12 24.71 -30.54 41.28
C THR A 12 23.42 -30.92 40.56
N VAL A 13 22.70 -31.94 41.03
CA VAL A 13 21.41 -32.34 40.46
C VAL A 13 20.34 -31.26 40.69
N ALA A 14 20.26 -30.71 41.90
CA ALA A 14 19.33 -29.62 42.22
C ALA A 14 19.61 -28.35 41.38
N TRP A 15 20.88 -28.00 41.19
CA TRP A 15 21.29 -26.89 40.33
C TRP A 15 20.90 -27.10 38.87
N ARG A 16 21.12 -28.30 38.32
CA ARG A 16 20.73 -28.65 36.95
C ARG A 16 19.23 -28.65 36.74
N LEU A 17 18.46 -29.13 37.72
CA LEU A 17 16.99 -29.08 37.69
C LEU A 17 16.48 -27.64 37.76
N GLY A 18 17.09 -26.79 38.60
CA GLY A 18 16.77 -25.37 38.67
C GLY A 18 16.98 -24.66 37.33
N ILE A 19 18.12 -24.89 36.67
CA ILE A 19 18.40 -24.33 35.33
C ILE A 19 17.39 -24.84 34.30
N ALA A 20 17.10 -26.14 34.29
CA ALA A 20 16.16 -26.72 33.32
C ALA A 20 14.75 -26.11 33.46
N VAL A 21 14.27 -25.89 34.68
CA VAL A 21 12.97 -25.26 34.94
C VAL A 21 12.95 -23.80 34.45
N VAL A 22 14.00 -23.03 34.72
CA VAL A 22 14.11 -21.64 34.24
C VAL A 22 14.12 -21.58 32.72
N VAL A 23 14.87 -22.45 32.07
CA VAL A 23 14.94 -22.51 30.60
C VAL A 23 13.57 -22.87 30.00
N VAL A 24 12.89 -23.88 30.54
CA VAL A 24 11.54 -24.26 30.08
C VAL A 24 10.53 -23.13 30.29
N ALA A 25 10.60 -22.41 31.40
CA ALA A 25 9.73 -21.25 31.66
C ALA A 25 9.99 -20.11 30.65
N ILE A 26 11.25 -19.83 30.32
CA ILE A 26 11.61 -18.83 29.30
C ILE A 26 11.08 -19.24 27.92
N PHE A 27 11.31 -20.48 27.49
CA PHE A 27 10.82 -20.96 26.20
C PHE A 27 9.29 -21.02 26.14
N GLY A 28 8.63 -21.43 27.23
CA GLY A 28 7.18 -21.40 27.34
C GLY A 28 6.61 -19.99 27.26
N GLY A 29 7.26 -19.02 27.93
CA GLY A 29 6.91 -17.60 27.85
C GLY A 29 7.09 -17.03 26.45
N LEU A 30 8.24 -17.27 25.81
CA LEU A 30 8.50 -16.83 24.43
C LEU A 30 7.52 -17.47 23.43
N TYR A 31 7.18 -18.73 23.61
CA TYR A 31 6.20 -19.42 22.77
C TYR A 31 4.79 -18.83 22.91
N GLN A 32 4.35 -18.52 24.14
CA GLN A 32 3.07 -17.84 24.41
C GLN A 32 3.06 -16.41 23.84
N VAL A 33 4.16 -15.66 23.98
CA VAL A 33 4.30 -14.31 23.40
C VAL A 33 4.21 -14.38 21.88
N ASN A 34 4.91 -15.31 21.24
CA ASN A 34 4.88 -15.47 19.78
C ASN A 34 3.51 -15.95 19.26
N ARG A 35 2.75 -16.72 20.05
CA ARG A 35 1.38 -17.12 19.70
C ARG A 35 0.35 -16.00 19.84
N THR A 36 0.51 -15.15 20.85
CA THR A 36 -0.42 -14.04 21.13
C THR A 36 -0.13 -12.82 20.26
N HIS A 37 1.13 -12.64 19.86
CA HIS A 37 1.59 -11.59 18.98
C HIS A 37 2.46 -12.23 17.89
N PRO A 38 1.86 -12.86 16.86
CA PRO A 38 2.64 -13.28 15.71
C PRO A 38 3.36 -12.03 15.20
N ILE A 39 4.68 -12.01 15.31
CA ILE A 39 5.50 -11.03 14.62
C ILE A 39 5.30 -11.36 13.15
N ARG A 40 4.28 -10.76 12.52
CA ARG A 40 4.18 -10.76 11.07
C ARG A 40 5.38 -9.94 10.63
N PRO A 41 6.43 -10.54 10.02
CA PRO A 41 7.44 -9.71 9.40
C PRO A 41 6.66 -8.88 8.37
N GLN A 42 6.54 -7.58 8.62
CA GLN A 42 6.06 -6.65 7.63
C GLN A 42 7.02 -6.84 6.46
N SER A 43 6.58 -7.58 5.43
CA SER A 43 7.44 -7.80 4.28
C SER A 43 7.80 -6.40 3.78
N PRO A 44 9.09 -6.06 3.72
CA PRO A 44 9.51 -4.71 3.40
C PRO A 44 8.90 -4.34 2.04
N ILE A 45 8.41 -3.11 1.92
CA ILE A 45 7.93 -2.59 0.64
C ILE A 45 8.98 -2.82 -0.45
N PRO A 46 8.57 -3.14 -1.70
CA PRO A 46 9.51 -3.36 -2.80
C PRO A 46 10.48 -2.19 -3.02
N LEU A 47 11.66 -2.49 -3.57
CA LEU A 47 12.63 -1.44 -3.94
C LEU A 47 12.06 -0.60 -5.10
N ALA A 48 12.07 0.72 -4.96
CA ALA A 48 11.73 1.64 -6.04
C ALA A 48 12.99 2.31 -6.60
N HIS A 49 13.23 2.15 -7.90
CA HIS A 49 14.32 2.81 -8.63
C HIS A 49 13.88 4.14 -9.27
N VAL A 50 12.58 4.26 -9.53
CA VAL A 50 11.90 5.40 -10.14
C VAL A 50 10.65 5.68 -9.31
N ILE A 51 10.20 6.93 -9.26
CA ILE A 51 8.94 7.33 -8.63
C ILE A 51 7.86 7.42 -9.69
N GLY A 52 6.75 6.73 -9.48
CA GLY A 52 5.64 6.67 -10.44
C GLY A 52 4.51 5.80 -9.93
N PRO A 53 3.58 5.40 -10.82
CA PRO A 53 2.51 4.48 -10.49
C PRO A 53 3.01 3.12 -10.02
N GLY A 54 2.38 2.58 -8.97
CA GLY A 54 2.58 1.21 -8.53
C GLY A 54 3.72 0.98 -7.54
N ILE A 55 4.41 2.03 -7.06
CA ILE A 55 5.49 1.85 -6.10
C ILE A 55 4.97 1.77 -4.66
N GLY A 56 5.69 1.02 -3.83
CA GLY A 56 5.34 0.89 -2.42
C GLY A 56 5.75 2.12 -1.61
N ILE A 57 4.85 2.57 -0.74
CA ILE A 57 5.07 3.66 0.19
C ILE A 57 4.74 3.22 1.62
N ASN A 58 5.47 3.77 2.58
CA ASN A 58 5.07 3.80 3.96
C ASN A 58 4.74 5.24 4.35
N VAL A 59 3.60 5.42 5.00
CA VAL A 59 3.08 6.72 5.44
C VAL A 59 3.15 6.79 6.96
N SER A 60 3.90 7.75 7.49
CA SER A 60 3.91 8.03 8.93
C SER A 60 3.10 9.29 9.20
N ALA A 61 1.87 9.12 9.71
CA ALA A 61 1.10 10.21 10.26
C ALA A 61 1.71 10.61 11.62
N GLY A 62 2.18 11.85 11.75
CA GLY A 62 2.52 12.44 13.05
C GLY A 62 3.61 11.76 13.88
N GLY A 63 4.68 11.23 13.27
CA GLY A 63 5.86 10.75 14.00
C GLY A 63 5.73 9.38 14.70
N ASN A 64 4.64 8.65 14.46
CA ASN A 64 4.50 7.26 14.92
C ASN A 64 5.34 6.28 14.07
N ALA A 65 5.96 5.31 14.73
CA ALA A 65 6.91 4.37 14.13
C ALA A 65 6.26 3.25 13.27
N ALA A 66 4.96 3.01 13.42
CA ALA A 66 4.23 2.03 12.62
C ALA A 66 3.52 2.75 11.46
N GLY A 67 4.22 2.94 10.35
CA GLY A 67 3.64 3.55 9.15
C GLY A 67 2.64 2.62 8.47
N ILE A 68 1.68 3.21 7.74
CA ILE A 68 0.74 2.47 6.90
C ILE A 68 1.41 2.20 5.57
N THR A 69 1.35 0.95 5.12
CA THR A 69 1.89 0.54 3.83
C THR A 69 0.81 0.60 2.75
N CYS A 70 1.09 1.34 1.70
CA CYS A 70 0.21 1.50 0.54
C CYS A 70 1.00 1.45 -0.77
N THR A 71 0.28 1.54 -1.88
CA THR A 71 0.82 1.69 -3.23
C THR A 71 0.46 3.06 -3.78
N THR A 72 1.32 3.63 -4.62
CA THR A 72 1.05 4.92 -5.27
C THR A 72 0.25 4.75 -6.56
N GLY A 73 -0.64 5.70 -6.82
CA GLY A 73 -1.38 5.83 -8.06
C GLY A 73 -0.62 6.69 -9.07
N PHE A 74 -1.35 7.50 -9.83
CA PHE A 74 -0.76 8.24 -10.95
C PHE A 74 0.12 9.42 -10.53
N LEU A 75 1.15 9.67 -11.34
CA LEU A 75 1.95 10.88 -11.28
C LEU A 75 1.13 12.06 -11.81
N VAL A 76 1.15 13.17 -11.08
CA VAL A 76 0.41 14.39 -11.39
C VAL A 76 1.30 15.61 -11.22
N ARG A 77 0.88 16.72 -11.80
CA ARG A 77 1.48 18.04 -11.62
C ARG A 77 0.45 19.00 -11.08
N THR A 78 0.82 19.75 -10.06
CA THR A 78 0.06 20.90 -9.60
C THR A 78 0.08 22.03 -10.64
N ARG A 79 -0.76 23.04 -10.43
CA ARG A 79 -0.77 24.28 -11.23
C ARG A 79 0.59 24.98 -11.31
N ASP A 80 1.39 24.93 -10.26
CA ASP A 80 2.77 25.46 -10.21
C ASP A 80 3.83 24.46 -10.71
N ASN A 81 3.40 23.38 -11.38
CA ASN A 81 4.22 22.33 -11.97
C ASN A 81 5.04 21.50 -10.97
N ARG A 82 4.65 21.51 -9.69
CA ARG A 82 5.22 20.64 -8.67
C ARG A 82 4.71 19.22 -8.89
N PRO A 83 5.59 18.20 -8.97
CA PRO A 83 5.15 16.83 -9.11
C PRO A 83 4.56 16.29 -7.80
N GLY A 84 3.53 15.47 -7.97
CA GLY A 84 2.89 14.73 -6.90
C GLY A 84 2.42 13.36 -7.37
N LEU A 85 1.96 12.55 -6.42
CA LEU A 85 1.37 11.25 -6.67
C LEU A 85 -0.01 11.21 -6.05
N LEU A 86 -0.96 10.61 -6.75
CA LEU A 86 -2.23 10.22 -6.17
C LEU A 86 -2.04 8.95 -5.34
N ALA A 87 -2.82 8.81 -4.27
CA ALA A 87 -2.87 7.62 -3.41
C ALA A 87 -4.25 7.56 -2.73
N ALA A 88 -4.57 6.46 -2.04
CA ALA A 88 -5.81 6.40 -1.26
C ALA A 88 -5.68 7.31 -0.03
N GLY A 89 -6.77 7.99 0.33
CA GLY A 89 -6.81 8.87 1.50
C GLY A 89 -6.72 8.10 2.80
N HIS A 90 -7.29 6.89 2.88
CA HIS A 90 -7.18 6.04 4.06
C HIS A 90 -5.74 5.58 4.35
N CYS A 91 -4.80 5.75 3.42
CA CYS A 91 -3.37 5.56 3.66
C CYS A 91 -2.79 6.61 4.64
N ASN A 92 -3.51 7.71 4.86
CA ASN A 92 -3.22 8.75 5.82
C ASN A 92 -4.45 9.01 6.73
N PRO A 93 -4.85 8.05 7.59
CA PRO A 93 -6.15 8.08 8.25
C PRO A 93 -6.32 9.22 9.26
N GLY A 94 -5.21 9.82 9.73
CA GLY A 94 -5.26 11.01 10.59
C GLY A 94 -5.51 12.31 9.84
N GLY A 95 -5.49 12.29 8.50
CA GLY A 95 -5.47 13.48 7.67
C GLY A 95 -4.22 14.35 7.91
N GLY A 96 -4.21 15.53 7.29
CA GLY A 96 -3.11 16.48 7.41
C GLY A 96 -1.76 15.94 6.89
N PRO A 97 -0.64 16.55 7.29
CA PRO A 97 0.69 16.15 6.80
C PRO A 97 1.09 14.74 7.25
N GLY A 98 1.20 13.82 6.29
CA GLY A 98 1.75 12.47 6.48
C GLY A 98 3.03 12.29 5.68
N GLN A 99 4.17 12.04 6.34
CA GLN A 99 5.43 11.83 5.62
C GLN A 99 5.40 10.52 4.85
N VAL A 100 5.86 10.55 3.60
CA VAL A 100 5.87 9.41 2.69
C VAL A 100 7.30 8.97 2.46
N VAL A 101 7.59 7.72 2.82
CA VAL A 101 8.89 7.08 2.60
C VAL A 101 8.77 5.92 1.62
N ILE A 102 9.78 5.78 0.77
CA ILE A 102 9.95 4.62 -0.12
C ILE A 102 11.22 3.88 0.26
N ARG A 103 11.30 2.62 -0.15
CA ARG A 103 12.57 1.88 -0.11
C ARG A 103 13.37 2.21 -1.37
N HIS A 104 14.53 2.84 -1.19
CA HIS A 104 15.40 3.28 -2.28
C HIS A 104 16.87 3.26 -1.84
N GLY A 105 17.77 2.77 -2.71
CA GLY A 105 19.21 2.75 -2.44
C GLY A 105 19.72 1.50 -1.72
N GLY A 106 18.90 0.46 -1.54
CA GLY A 106 19.34 -0.84 -1.00
C GLY A 106 18.31 -1.55 -0.14
N ALA A 107 18.72 -2.68 0.45
CA ALA A 107 17.76 -3.63 1.02
C ALA A 107 17.00 -3.13 2.26
N PHE A 108 17.52 -2.13 2.96
CA PHE A 108 16.93 -1.53 4.16
C PHE A 108 17.09 0.00 4.16
N ALA A 109 17.32 0.58 2.98
CA ALA A 109 17.48 2.02 2.83
C ALA A 109 16.10 2.63 2.51
N TYR A 110 15.61 3.45 3.43
CA TYR A 110 14.34 4.16 3.29
C TYR A 110 14.60 5.65 3.14
N ARG A 111 13.81 6.31 2.30
CA ARG A 111 13.96 7.72 1.99
C ARG A 111 12.61 8.40 1.95
N THR A 112 12.49 9.52 2.65
CA THR A 112 11.36 10.44 2.51
C THR A 112 11.39 11.07 1.13
N ILE A 113 10.27 10.98 0.41
CA ILE A 113 10.11 11.53 -0.94
C ILE A 113 9.15 12.70 -1.00
N GLY A 114 8.29 12.84 0.01
CA GLY A 114 7.22 13.81 0.00
C GLY A 114 6.32 13.68 1.21
N THR A 115 5.20 14.38 1.15
CA THR A 115 4.22 14.47 2.23
C THR A 115 2.81 14.51 1.65
N PHE A 116 1.85 13.85 2.31
CA PHE A 116 0.42 14.06 2.02
C PHE A 116 0.05 15.52 2.27
N THR A 117 -0.48 16.20 1.26
CA THR A 117 -0.96 17.58 1.38
C THR A 117 -2.48 17.67 1.34
N GLU A 118 -3.11 16.74 0.63
CA GLU A 118 -4.57 16.57 0.63
C GLU A 118 -4.91 15.15 1.05
N THR A 119 -5.98 14.98 1.80
CA THR A 119 -6.49 13.67 2.23
C THR A 119 -8.00 13.77 2.41
N VAL A 120 -8.71 12.92 1.70
CA VAL A 120 -10.15 12.70 1.83
C VAL A 120 -10.36 11.21 2.08
N ASN A 121 -10.99 10.89 3.19
CA ASN A 121 -11.32 9.53 3.62
C ASN A 121 -12.62 9.63 4.42
N ASP A 122 -13.74 9.68 3.71
CA ASP A 122 -15.06 9.96 4.30
C ASP A 122 -15.66 8.75 5.00
N GLY A 123 -15.04 7.58 4.80
CA GLY A 123 -15.45 6.33 5.40
C GLY A 123 -15.22 5.18 4.43
N SER A 124 -15.99 4.12 4.62
CA SER A 124 -15.94 2.96 3.76
C SER A 124 -17.20 2.80 2.92
N ASP A 125 -18.24 3.62 3.04
CA ASP A 125 -19.45 3.38 2.25
C ASP A 125 -19.22 3.58 0.75
N TRP A 126 -20.08 2.99 -0.08
CA TRP A 126 -19.95 3.10 -1.55
C TRP A 126 -19.95 4.54 -2.05
N ASP A 127 -20.62 5.47 -1.38
CA ASP A 127 -20.64 6.88 -1.76
C ASP A 127 -19.47 7.68 -1.15
N ASP A 128 -18.71 7.12 -0.21
CA ASP A 128 -17.65 7.81 0.52
C ASP A 128 -16.42 8.04 -0.37
N TYR A 129 -15.82 9.21 -0.29
CA TYR A 129 -14.62 9.52 -1.03
C TYR A 129 -13.35 9.00 -0.35
N ASP A 130 -12.42 8.50 -1.16
CA ASP A 130 -11.13 8.01 -0.67
C ASP A 130 -10.00 8.37 -1.64
N MET A 131 -9.40 9.54 -1.42
CA MET A 131 -8.36 10.11 -2.28
C MET A 131 -7.34 10.91 -1.46
N GLY A 132 -6.08 10.84 -1.86
CA GLY A 132 -5.01 11.64 -1.29
C GLY A 132 -4.04 12.15 -2.35
N LEU A 133 -3.41 13.28 -2.04
CA LEU A 133 -2.36 13.88 -2.83
C LEU A 133 -1.07 13.91 -2.01
N ILE A 134 -0.02 13.33 -2.58
CA ILE A 134 1.34 13.39 -2.04
C ILE A 134 2.13 14.37 -2.90
N LEU A 135 2.64 15.46 -2.34
CA LEU A 135 3.59 16.33 -3.05
C LEU A 135 5.02 15.92 -2.76
N LEU A 136 5.85 15.92 -3.81
CA LEU A 136 7.26 15.54 -3.69
C LEU A 136 8.09 16.72 -3.16
N ASP A 137 9.03 16.46 -2.25
CA ASP A 137 9.84 17.50 -1.59
C ASP A 137 11.11 17.86 -2.38
N ASP A 138 11.75 16.86 -2.99
CA ASP A 138 13.01 17.03 -3.74
C ASP A 138 12.92 16.39 -5.14
N PRO A 139 12.05 16.91 -6.03
CA PRO A 139 11.92 16.34 -7.37
C PRO A 139 13.26 16.41 -8.13
N GLY A 140 13.65 15.28 -8.74
CA GLY A 140 14.89 15.14 -9.50
C GLY A 140 16.02 14.39 -8.80
N LYS A 141 15.91 14.09 -7.50
CA LYS A 141 16.88 13.19 -6.81
C LYS A 141 16.65 11.71 -7.13
N ILE A 142 15.43 11.35 -7.52
CA ILE A 142 15.05 10.05 -8.04
C ILE A 142 14.27 10.32 -9.34
N PRO A 143 14.53 9.58 -10.43
CA PRO A 143 13.77 9.74 -11.67
C PRO A 143 12.27 9.58 -11.45
N LEU A 144 11.48 10.26 -12.28
CA LEU A 144 10.02 10.14 -12.30
C LEU A 144 9.58 9.42 -13.57
N THR A 145 8.47 8.68 -13.51
CA THR A 145 7.85 8.06 -14.69
C THR A 145 6.33 8.04 -14.58
N SER A 146 5.67 8.22 -15.71
CA SER A 146 4.24 7.95 -15.90
C SER A 146 3.98 6.60 -16.58
N VAL A 147 4.92 5.66 -16.53
CA VAL A 147 4.69 4.30 -17.01
C VAL A 147 3.99 3.49 -15.92
N VAL A 148 2.89 2.83 -16.29
CA VAL A 148 2.13 1.92 -15.43
C VAL A 148 2.27 0.50 -15.98
N ASP A 149 2.84 -0.42 -15.21
CA ASP A 149 3.04 -1.82 -15.64
C ASP A 149 3.72 -1.97 -17.01
N GLY A 150 4.71 -1.12 -17.32
CA GLY A 150 5.39 -1.11 -18.62
C GLY A 150 4.64 -0.39 -19.75
N HIS A 151 3.43 0.10 -19.51
CA HIS A 151 2.63 0.85 -20.46
C HIS A 151 2.71 2.37 -20.22
N PRO A 152 3.07 3.19 -21.22
CA PRO A 152 3.01 4.64 -21.12
C PRO A 152 1.59 5.11 -20.80
N VAL A 153 1.43 5.92 -19.76
CA VAL A 153 0.16 6.62 -19.52
C VAL A 153 0.07 7.82 -20.46
N THR A 154 -0.95 7.84 -21.31
CA THR A 154 -1.12 8.88 -22.35
C THR A 154 -2.28 9.83 -22.09
N GLY A 155 -3.16 9.51 -21.13
CA GLY A 155 -4.32 10.33 -20.81
C GLY A 155 -5.13 9.79 -19.65
N VAL A 156 -6.22 10.50 -19.35
CA VAL A 156 -7.26 10.08 -18.41
C VAL A 156 -8.39 9.47 -19.23
N ALA A 157 -8.95 8.35 -18.78
CA ALA A 157 -10.17 7.81 -19.37
C ALA A 157 -11.32 8.77 -19.08
N GLU A 158 -11.91 9.35 -20.15
CA GLU A 158 -13.04 10.29 -20.01
C GLU A 158 -14.27 9.60 -19.42
N ASP A 159 -14.56 8.40 -19.92
CA ASP A 159 -15.66 7.56 -19.48
C ASP A 159 -15.21 6.10 -19.31
N VAL A 160 -15.85 5.41 -18.37
CA VAL A 160 -15.71 3.97 -18.13
C VAL A 160 -17.11 3.34 -18.13
N ALA A 161 -17.33 2.39 -19.03
CA ALA A 161 -18.62 1.73 -19.18
C ALA A 161 -18.62 0.34 -18.52
N VAL A 162 -19.79 -0.16 -18.13
CA VAL A 162 -19.97 -1.57 -17.78
C VAL A 162 -19.55 -2.44 -18.96
N GLY A 163 -18.69 -3.43 -18.70
CA GLY A 163 -18.08 -4.30 -19.71
C GLY A 163 -16.70 -3.86 -20.17
N ASP A 164 -16.26 -2.62 -19.92
CA ASP A 164 -14.86 -2.23 -20.14
C ASP A 164 -13.93 -3.10 -19.29
N VAL A 165 -12.72 -3.40 -19.78
CA VAL A 165 -11.72 -4.12 -18.99
C VAL A 165 -10.78 -3.12 -18.34
N LEU A 166 -10.71 -3.17 -17.01
CA LEU A 166 -9.75 -2.41 -16.22
C LEU A 166 -8.70 -3.34 -15.63
N CYS A 167 -7.49 -2.82 -15.51
CA CYS A 167 -6.39 -3.44 -14.80
C CYS A 167 -6.02 -2.60 -13.59
N HIS A 168 -5.59 -3.26 -12.52
CA HIS A 168 -4.91 -2.62 -11.40
C HIS A 168 -3.75 -3.48 -10.93
N PHE A 169 -2.82 -2.88 -10.20
CA PHE A 169 -1.86 -3.65 -9.43
C PHE A 169 -1.44 -2.87 -8.19
N GLY A 170 -0.93 -3.60 -7.21
CA GLY A 170 -0.23 -3.02 -6.08
C GLY A 170 0.94 -3.88 -5.62
N ILE A 171 1.62 -3.41 -4.58
CA ILE A 171 2.86 -4.05 -4.12
C ILE A 171 2.64 -5.43 -3.46
N ARG A 172 1.40 -5.81 -3.14
CA ARG A 172 1.07 -7.09 -2.52
C ARG A 172 0.63 -8.11 -3.55
N THR A 173 -0.16 -7.69 -4.53
CA THR A 173 -0.50 -8.53 -5.69
C THR A 173 0.71 -8.77 -6.59
N GLY A 174 1.62 -7.79 -6.71
CA GLY A 174 2.92 -7.96 -7.37
C GLY A 174 2.87 -8.07 -8.90
N GLY A 175 1.71 -7.83 -9.50
CA GLY A 175 1.48 -7.81 -10.94
C GLY A 175 0.05 -7.37 -11.29
N PRO A 176 -0.23 -7.06 -12.57
CA PRO A 176 -1.55 -6.62 -13.02
C PRO A 176 -2.62 -7.69 -12.84
N LEU A 177 -3.75 -7.28 -12.29
CA LEU A 177 -4.99 -8.04 -12.25
C LEU A 177 -6.04 -7.25 -13.02
N CYS A 178 -6.69 -7.90 -13.98
CA CYS A 178 -7.62 -7.26 -14.89
C CYS A 178 -8.96 -7.99 -14.92
N GLY A 179 -10.04 -7.22 -15.09
CA GLY A 179 -11.38 -7.77 -15.19
C GLY A 179 -12.40 -6.75 -15.71
N PRO A 180 -13.59 -7.24 -16.12
CA PRO A 180 -14.65 -6.38 -16.61
C PRO A 180 -15.23 -5.48 -15.51
N VAL A 181 -15.59 -4.26 -15.90
CA VAL A 181 -16.38 -3.34 -15.08
C VAL A 181 -17.79 -3.86 -14.95
N VAL A 182 -18.28 -3.87 -13.72
CA VAL A 182 -19.59 -4.41 -13.32
C VAL A 182 -20.49 -3.35 -12.67
N ALA A 183 -19.93 -2.21 -12.28
CA ALA A 183 -20.66 -0.99 -11.94
C ALA A 183 -19.78 0.23 -12.23
N SER A 184 -20.40 1.31 -12.74
CA SER A 184 -19.70 2.56 -13.04
C SER A 184 -20.58 3.74 -12.67
N GLU A 185 -20.02 4.64 -11.87
CA GLU A 185 -20.65 5.85 -11.37
C GLU A 185 -19.67 7.03 -11.49
N ALA A 186 -20.15 8.24 -11.17
CA ALA A 186 -19.40 9.47 -11.41
C ALA A 186 -18.05 9.54 -10.68
N ASN A 187 -17.93 8.91 -9.50
CA ASN A 187 -16.76 8.95 -8.64
C ASN A 187 -16.15 7.56 -8.34
N LYS A 188 -16.82 6.47 -8.69
CA LYS A 188 -16.36 5.11 -8.41
C LYS A 188 -16.66 4.14 -9.54
N VAL A 189 -15.79 3.14 -9.66
CA VAL A 189 -15.95 2.02 -10.57
C VAL A 189 -15.71 0.72 -9.81
N ARG A 190 -16.55 -0.29 -10.03
CA ARG A 190 -16.36 -1.66 -9.54
C ARG A 190 -16.08 -2.59 -10.70
N PHE A 191 -15.09 -3.46 -10.55
CA PHE A 191 -14.63 -4.37 -11.61
C PHE A 191 -14.16 -5.70 -11.04
N GLU A 192 -14.23 -6.75 -11.85
CA GLU A 192 -13.94 -8.15 -11.49
C GLU A 192 -12.43 -8.46 -11.48
N ALA A 193 -11.67 -7.73 -10.67
CA ALA A 193 -10.29 -8.05 -10.35
C ALA A 193 -10.13 -8.04 -8.83
N GLY A 194 -9.44 -9.02 -8.25
CA GLY A 194 -9.23 -9.07 -6.81
C GLY A 194 -8.08 -8.18 -6.34
N GLY A 195 -8.09 -7.76 -5.08
CA GLY A 195 -7.02 -6.98 -4.47
C GLY A 195 -6.67 -7.48 -3.08
N ILE A 196 -5.53 -7.03 -2.54
CA ILE A 196 -5.07 -7.39 -1.19
C ILE A 196 -4.64 -6.12 -0.44
N CYS A 197 -4.89 -6.07 0.87
CA CYS A 197 -4.48 -4.93 1.71
C CYS A 197 -2.99 -4.59 1.56
N GLY A 198 -2.71 -3.33 1.21
CA GLY A 198 -1.41 -2.82 0.81
C GLY A 198 -1.34 -2.43 -0.67
N ASP A 199 -2.27 -2.92 -1.50
CA ASP A 199 -2.47 -2.43 -2.86
C ASP A 199 -3.22 -1.09 -2.90
N SER A 200 -3.83 -0.69 -1.78
CA SER A 200 -4.50 0.60 -1.58
C SER A 200 -3.70 1.77 -2.16
N GLY A 201 -4.37 2.59 -2.96
CA GLY A 201 -3.80 3.70 -3.72
C GLY A 201 -3.18 3.32 -5.07
N GLY A 202 -2.99 2.02 -5.35
CA GLY A 202 -2.40 1.55 -6.60
C GLY A 202 -3.19 1.95 -7.85
N PRO A 203 -2.54 2.05 -9.02
CA PRO A 203 -3.16 2.58 -10.22
C PRO A 203 -4.23 1.64 -10.75
N VAL A 204 -5.37 2.21 -11.15
CA VAL A 204 -6.39 1.53 -11.95
C VAL A 204 -6.41 2.19 -13.33
N TYR A 205 -6.25 1.39 -14.37
CA TYR A 205 -6.05 1.88 -15.74
C TYR A 205 -6.78 1.01 -16.76
N ARG A 206 -7.04 1.60 -17.93
CA ARG A 206 -7.54 0.91 -19.12
C ARG A 206 -6.42 0.80 -20.14
N LEU A 207 -6.15 -0.40 -20.63
CA LEU A 207 -5.21 -0.60 -21.74
C LEU A 207 -5.88 -0.24 -23.08
N ARG A 208 -5.12 0.44 -23.94
CA ARG A 208 -5.50 0.75 -25.31
C ARG A 208 -4.89 -0.27 -26.28
N GLU A 209 -5.49 -0.40 -27.45
CA GLU A 209 -5.03 -1.34 -28.50
C GLU A 209 -3.60 -1.03 -28.98
N ASP A 210 -3.16 0.22 -28.88
CA ASP A 210 -1.82 0.68 -29.23
C ASP A 210 -0.76 0.37 -28.15
N GLY A 211 -1.16 -0.28 -27.05
CA GLY A 211 -0.28 -0.64 -25.94
C GLY A 211 -0.02 0.49 -24.94
N THR A 212 -0.69 1.64 -25.08
CA THR A 212 -0.70 2.69 -24.06
C THR A 212 -1.76 2.43 -22.99
N ALA A 213 -1.66 3.16 -21.88
CA ALA A 213 -2.61 3.10 -20.78
C ALA A 213 -3.32 4.44 -20.57
N GLU A 214 -4.58 4.37 -20.20
CA GLU A 214 -5.32 5.51 -19.68
C GLU A 214 -5.55 5.38 -18.19
N ALA A 215 -5.29 6.46 -17.47
CA ALA A 215 -5.54 6.56 -16.06
C ALA A 215 -7.05 6.63 -15.79
N VAL A 216 -7.56 5.76 -14.93
CA VAL A 216 -8.99 5.74 -14.54
C VAL A 216 -9.14 6.19 -13.10
N GLY A 217 -8.41 5.54 -12.20
CA GLY A 217 -8.68 5.61 -10.78
C GLY A 217 -7.51 5.12 -9.93
N ILE A 218 -7.73 5.08 -8.63
CA ILE A 218 -6.87 4.38 -7.68
C ILE A 218 -7.66 3.28 -6.98
N TYR A 219 -7.02 2.15 -6.69
CA TYR A 219 -7.62 1.05 -5.96
C TYR A 219 -7.83 1.45 -4.50
N VAL A 220 -9.04 1.32 -3.98
CA VAL A 220 -9.39 1.77 -2.61
C VAL A 220 -9.92 0.64 -1.72
N ALA A 221 -10.63 -0.33 -2.28
CA ALA A 221 -11.27 -1.38 -1.51
C ALA A 221 -11.57 -2.62 -2.35
N VAL A 222 -11.98 -3.70 -1.68
CA VAL A 222 -12.57 -4.92 -2.28
C VAL A 222 -14.02 -5.04 -1.82
N SER A 223 -14.97 -5.15 -2.75
CA SER A 223 -16.40 -5.26 -2.38
C SER A 223 -17.26 -5.77 -3.54
N ASP A 224 -18.22 -6.64 -3.24
CA ASP A 224 -19.20 -7.17 -4.19
C ASP A 224 -20.47 -6.31 -4.35
N GLY A 225 -20.53 -5.17 -3.64
CA GLY A 225 -21.69 -4.27 -3.64
C GLY A 225 -22.70 -4.51 -2.50
N THR A 226 -22.47 -5.48 -1.60
CA THR A 226 -23.31 -5.70 -0.40
C THR A 226 -22.72 -5.14 0.90
N TYR A 227 -21.65 -4.35 0.78
CA TYR A 227 -20.89 -3.63 1.81
C TYR A 227 -20.87 -4.20 3.23
N SER A 228 -19.92 -5.11 3.44
CA SER A 228 -19.06 -5.11 4.63
C SER A 228 -17.63 -5.17 4.09
N GLU A 229 -16.76 -4.21 4.43
CA GLU A 229 -15.33 -4.32 4.11
C GLU A 229 -14.88 -5.70 4.58
N PRO A 230 -14.52 -6.60 3.66
CA PRO A 230 -14.03 -7.88 4.08
C PRO A 230 -12.75 -7.70 4.86
N SER A 231 -12.44 -8.65 5.73
CA SER A 231 -11.14 -8.65 6.36
C SER A 231 -10.06 -8.75 5.27
N CYS A 232 -8.92 -8.08 5.48
CA CYS A 232 -7.76 -8.10 4.57
C CYS A 232 -7.26 -9.50 4.13
N GLU A 233 -7.77 -10.57 4.74
CA GLU A 233 -7.33 -11.94 4.59
C GLU A 233 -8.24 -12.77 3.66
N ASP A 234 -9.41 -12.26 3.32
CA ASP A 234 -10.38 -12.98 2.49
C ASP A 234 -10.16 -12.66 1.00
N PRO A 235 -10.18 -13.66 0.09
CA PRO A 235 -10.10 -13.40 -1.35
C PRO A 235 -11.40 -12.78 -1.85
N HIS A 236 -11.30 -11.63 -2.52
CA HIS A 236 -12.45 -10.98 -3.14
C HIS A 236 -12.31 -10.92 -4.65
N PRO A 237 -13.37 -11.25 -5.41
CA PRO A 237 -13.32 -11.20 -6.86
C PRO A 237 -13.50 -9.79 -7.43
N PHE A 238 -13.82 -8.80 -6.60
CA PHE A 238 -14.13 -7.44 -7.04
C PHE A 238 -13.26 -6.40 -6.36
N SER A 239 -12.84 -5.41 -7.14
CA SER A 239 -12.13 -4.21 -6.70
C SER A 239 -12.97 -2.97 -6.92
N ILE A 240 -12.78 -1.99 -6.03
CA ILE A 240 -13.31 -0.64 -6.17
C ILE A 240 -12.18 0.31 -6.53
N ALA A 241 -12.40 1.09 -7.58
CA ALA A 241 -11.57 2.21 -7.97
C ALA A 241 -12.27 3.54 -7.60
N GLN A 242 -11.57 4.43 -6.90
CA GLN A 242 -11.94 5.84 -6.84
C GLN A 242 -11.44 6.51 -8.12
N THR A 243 -12.34 7.06 -8.93
CA THR A 243 -11.96 7.73 -10.19
C THR A 243 -11.16 9.00 -9.92
N ILE A 244 -10.14 9.28 -10.72
CA ILE A 244 -9.26 10.46 -10.52
C ILE A 244 -9.81 11.75 -11.13
N THR A 245 -10.66 11.68 -12.16
CA THR A 245 -11.11 12.85 -12.93
C THR A 245 -11.69 13.98 -12.07
N PRO A 246 -12.59 13.72 -11.09
CA PRO A 246 -13.11 14.78 -10.23
C PRO A 246 -12.03 15.47 -9.40
N TRP A 247 -11.02 14.72 -8.97
CA TRP A 247 -9.93 15.19 -8.11
C TRP A 247 -8.86 15.97 -8.88
N LEU A 248 -8.61 15.60 -10.14
CA LEU A 248 -7.76 16.41 -11.01
C LEU A 248 -8.33 17.82 -11.17
N SER A 249 -9.66 17.94 -11.32
CA SER A 249 -10.31 19.26 -11.36
C SER A 249 -10.33 19.93 -9.99
N ALA A 250 -10.72 19.23 -8.93
CA ALA A 250 -10.90 19.81 -7.60
C ALA A 250 -9.60 20.35 -7.00
N TRP A 251 -8.47 19.71 -7.29
CA TRP A 251 -7.15 20.07 -6.77
C TRP A 251 -6.26 20.80 -7.79
N GLU A 252 -6.83 21.25 -8.92
CA GLU A 252 -6.11 21.93 -9.99
C GLU A 252 -4.85 21.16 -10.46
N LEU A 253 -5.01 19.86 -10.67
CA LEU A 253 -3.95 18.95 -11.08
C LEU A 253 -4.05 18.61 -12.57
N THR A 254 -2.90 18.33 -13.16
CA THR A 254 -2.78 17.74 -14.48
C THR A 254 -2.13 16.37 -14.37
N LEU A 255 -2.64 15.38 -15.11
CA LEU A 255 -1.99 14.08 -15.19
C LEU A 255 -0.63 14.25 -15.88
N ASP A 256 0.44 13.73 -15.27
CA ASP A 256 1.74 13.68 -15.92
C ASP A 256 1.76 12.48 -16.88
N THR A 257 2.15 12.70 -18.12
CA THR A 257 2.27 11.67 -19.17
C THR A 257 3.72 11.44 -19.60
N THR A 258 4.68 12.00 -18.86
CA THR A 258 6.11 11.91 -19.16
C THR A 258 6.62 10.53 -18.81
N THR A 259 7.07 9.77 -19.81
CA THR A 259 7.55 8.40 -19.57
C THR A 259 8.87 8.32 -18.82
N GLY A 260 9.66 9.40 -18.77
CA GLY A 260 10.97 9.42 -18.11
C GLY A 260 11.97 8.49 -18.81
N LEU A 261 13.17 9.00 -19.14
CA LEU A 261 14.26 8.18 -19.69
C LEU A 261 15.13 7.63 -18.55
#